data_AF-A0A524LYR5-F1
#
_entry.id   AF-A0A524LYR5-F1
#
_cell.length_a   1.000
_cell.length_b   1.000
_cell.length_c   1.000
_cell.angle_alpha   90.00
_cell.angle_beta   90.00
_cell.angle_gamma   90.00
#
_symmetry.space_group_name_H-M   'P 1'
#
loop_
_entity.id
_entity.type
_entity.pdbx_description
1 polymer ?
#
loop_
_entity_poly.entity_id
_entity_poly.type
_entity_poly.pdbx_seq_one_letter_code
_entity_poly.pdbx_strand_id
1 'polypeptide(L)'
;MTGERSLDELPDQVFVALGRRGMEPLPLKECTYECDGDELHLLEVNQSKESPSEKGIDEIIVDWVVECKKCTRPFTIRCINRYADGQRIDTRVDILDDTGKNLGWLGSY
;
A
#
# COMPACT_ATOMS: atom_id res chain seq x y z
N MET A 1 -3.72 22.01 -4.04
CA MET A 1 -3.97 21.45 -5.38
C MET A 1 -4.28 19.98 -5.16
N THR A 2 -5.55 19.61 -5.06
CA THR A 2 -5.98 18.21 -5.01
C THR A 2 -5.87 17.67 -6.44
N GLY A 3 -4.66 17.28 -6.83
CA GLY A 3 -4.53 16.33 -7.93
C GLY A 3 -5.30 15.10 -7.52
N GLU A 4 -6.26 14.68 -8.34
CA GLU A 4 -7.00 13.44 -8.13
C GLU A 4 -5.97 12.31 -8.12
N ARG A 5 -5.58 11.85 -6.91
CA ARG A 5 -4.66 10.73 -6.78
C ARG A 5 -5.33 9.50 -7.38
N SER A 6 -4.56 8.68 -8.08
CA SER A 6 -5.07 7.47 -8.72
C SER A 6 -4.28 6.25 -8.28
N LEU A 7 -4.87 5.07 -8.47
CA LEU A 7 -4.17 3.79 -8.25
C LEU A 7 -2.98 3.59 -9.18
N ASP A 8 -2.79 4.42 -10.20
CA ASP A 8 -1.61 4.41 -11.08
C ASP A 8 -0.34 4.86 -10.35
N GLU A 9 -0.47 5.56 -9.21
CA GLU A 9 0.66 5.90 -8.34
C GLU A 9 1.20 4.68 -7.58
N LEU A 10 0.39 3.63 -7.43
CA LEU A 10 0.81 2.36 -6.84
C LEU A 10 1.40 1.44 -7.90
N PRO A 11 2.46 0.69 -7.59
CA PRO A 11 2.97 -0.34 -8.49
C PRO A 11 1.93 -1.45 -8.68
N ASP A 12 2.00 -2.17 -9.78
CA ASP A 12 1.08 -3.30 -10.02
C ASP A 12 1.39 -4.49 -9.11
N GLN A 13 2.63 -4.60 -8.65
CA GLN A 13 3.13 -5.69 -7.82
C GLN A 13 4.06 -5.20 -6.71
N VAL A 14 4.06 -5.92 -5.60
CA VAL A 14 5.02 -5.78 -4.50
C VAL A 14 5.85 -7.05 -4.39
N PHE A 15 6.99 -6.98 -3.71
CA PHE A 15 7.87 -8.14 -3.56
C PHE A 15 7.91 -8.62 -2.12
N VAL A 16 7.67 -9.91 -1.93
CA VAL A 16 7.84 -10.57 -0.64
C VAL A 16 9.14 -11.36 -0.63
N ALA A 17 9.92 -11.23 0.46
CA ALA A 17 11.16 -11.97 0.62
C ALA A 17 10.88 -13.41 1.09
N LEU A 18 11.28 -14.40 0.29
CA LEU A 18 11.15 -15.83 0.60
C LEU A 18 12.46 -16.43 1.16
N GLY A 19 13.26 -15.60 1.84
CA GLY A 19 14.57 -15.99 2.37
C GLY A 19 15.53 -16.40 1.25
N ARG A 20 16.06 -17.63 1.30
CA ARG A 20 17.03 -18.14 0.31
C ARG A 20 16.42 -18.40 -1.07
N ARG A 21 15.09 -18.41 -1.19
CA ARG A 21 14.39 -18.63 -2.46
C ARG A 21 14.28 -17.36 -3.31
N GLY A 22 14.76 -16.23 -2.81
CA GLY A 22 14.71 -14.94 -3.49
C GLY A 22 13.47 -14.14 -3.13
N MET A 23 12.94 -13.42 -4.11
CA MET A 23 11.73 -12.60 -3.96
C MET A 23 10.63 -13.12 -4.87
N GLU A 24 9.40 -13.09 -4.38
CA GLU A 24 8.20 -13.42 -5.15
C GLU A 24 7.39 -12.15 -5.39
N PRO A 25 7.03 -11.84 -6.66
CA PRO A 25 6.10 -10.75 -6.94
C PRO A 25 4.68 -11.17 -6.53
N LEU A 26 4.00 -10.29 -5.80
CA LEU A 26 2.59 -10.42 -5.46
C LEU A 26 1.81 -9.25 -6.06
N PRO A 27 0.67 -9.49 -6.72
CA PRO A 27 -0.16 -8.43 -7.26
C PRO A 27 -0.70 -7.55 -6.14
N LEU A 28 -0.55 -6.23 -6.28
CA LEU A 28 -1.01 -5.27 -5.29
C LEU A 28 -2.47 -4.88 -5.49
N LYS A 29 -2.90 -4.79 -6.76
CA LYS A 29 -4.20 -4.25 -7.16
C LYS A 29 -5.27 -5.33 -7.27
N GLU A 30 -5.21 -6.34 -6.40
CA GLU A 30 -6.18 -7.44 -6.33
C GLU A 30 -6.95 -7.43 -5.00
N CYS A 31 -8.14 -8.00 -5.01
CA CYS A 31 -8.99 -8.20 -3.85
C CYS A 31 -8.29 -9.07 -2.81
N THR A 32 -8.09 -8.55 -1.60
CA THR A 32 -7.47 -9.31 -0.49
C THR A 32 -8.39 -10.39 0.11
N TYR A 33 -9.66 -10.41 -0.25
CA TYR A 33 -10.63 -11.40 0.22
C TYR A 33 -10.73 -12.57 -0.76
N GLU A 34 -11.36 -13.67 -0.35
CA GLU A 34 -11.67 -14.85 -1.20
C GLU A 34 -12.73 -14.51 -2.26
N CYS A 35 -12.41 -13.56 -3.14
CA CYS A 35 -13.33 -12.98 -4.11
C CYS A 35 -12.78 -13.00 -5.54
N ASP A 36 -11.48 -13.25 -5.74
CA ASP A 36 -10.80 -13.29 -7.06
C ASP A 36 -11.17 -12.07 -7.93
N GLY A 37 -11.22 -10.89 -7.33
CA GLY A 37 -11.46 -9.63 -8.02
C GLY A 37 -10.14 -8.93 -8.31
N ASP A 38 -9.95 -8.48 -9.54
CA ASP A 38 -8.76 -7.80 -10.05
C ASP A 38 -9.01 -6.31 -10.36
N GLU A 39 -10.25 -5.85 -10.14
CA GLU A 39 -10.63 -4.46 -10.33
C GLU A 39 -10.95 -3.78 -8.99
N LEU A 40 -10.14 -2.76 -8.66
CA LEU A 40 -10.32 -1.93 -7.48
C LEU A 40 -10.82 -0.54 -7.86
N HIS A 41 -11.64 0.05 -7.00
CA HIS A 41 -12.05 1.44 -7.05
C HIS A 41 -11.43 2.19 -5.88
N LEU A 42 -10.81 3.34 -6.14
CA LEU A 42 -10.24 4.18 -5.09
C LEU A 42 -11.35 4.99 -4.43
N LEU A 43 -11.46 4.86 -3.11
CA LEU A 43 -12.42 5.62 -2.30
C LEU A 43 -11.75 6.86 -1.69
N GLU A 44 -10.59 6.67 -1.06
CA GLU A 44 -9.90 7.74 -0.33
C GLU A 44 -8.39 7.50 -0.24
N VAL A 45 -7.61 8.57 -0.14
CA VAL A 45 -6.18 8.51 0.18
C VAL A 45 -5.89 9.39 1.39
N ASN A 46 -5.39 8.77 2.46
CA ASN A 46 -5.03 9.46 3.71
C ASN A 46 -3.52 9.40 3.91
N GLN A 47 -2.88 10.54 4.18
CA GLN A 47 -1.43 10.61 4.36
C GLN A 47 -1.11 11.21 5.74
N SER A 48 -0.20 10.58 6.48
CA SER A 48 0.11 10.98 7.86
C SER A 48 0.85 12.31 7.97
N LYS A 49 1.64 12.68 6.95
CA LYS A 49 2.45 13.91 6.88
C LYS A 49 2.67 14.32 5.44
N GLU A 50 2.73 15.62 5.13
CA GLU A 50 2.91 16.10 3.75
C GLU A 50 4.31 15.80 3.18
N SER A 51 5.36 15.84 4.00
CA SER A 51 6.76 15.66 3.57
C SER A 51 7.62 15.00 4.64
N PRO A 52 8.71 14.31 4.26
CA PRO A 52 9.61 13.66 5.21
C PRO A 52 10.54 14.68 5.85
N SER A 53 11.07 14.34 7.02
CA SER A 53 12.10 15.11 7.70
C SER A 53 13.39 15.17 6.87
N GLU A 54 14.01 16.35 6.78
CA GLU A 54 15.28 16.55 6.04
C GLU A 54 16.47 15.78 6.64
N LYS A 55 16.39 15.42 7.93
CA LYS A 55 17.45 14.73 8.66
C LYS A 55 16.89 13.62 9.54
N GLY A 56 17.63 12.53 9.65
CA GLY A 56 17.28 11.37 10.45
C GLY A 56 16.36 10.40 9.73
N ILE A 57 15.81 9.45 10.48
CA ILE A 57 14.84 8.47 9.99
C ILE A 57 13.43 9.02 10.17
N ASP A 58 12.62 8.93 9.12
CA ASP A 58 11.22 9.32 9.15
C ASP A 58 10.34 8.30 8.42
N GLU A 59 9.05 8.28 8.76
CA GLU A 59 8.07 7.41 8.12
C GLU A 59 6.82 8.22 7.74
N ILE A 60 6.39 8.04 6.49
CA ILE A 60 5.12 8.57 5.98
C ILE A 60 4.22 7.40 5.64
N ILE A 61 3.08 7.36 6.33
CA ILE A 61 2.04 6.36 6.10
C ILE A 61 1.06 6.96 5.09
N VAL A 62 0.82 6.24 4.01
CA VAL A 62 -0.18 6.57 2.99
C VAL A 62 -1.16 5.41 2.91
N ASP A 63 -2.38 5.65 3.38
CA ASP A 63 -3.47 4.69 3.37
C ASP A 63 -4.34 4.92 2.13
N TRP A 64 -4.38 3.93 1.25
CA TRP A 64 -5.23 3.90 0.07
C TRP A 64 -6.45 3.04 0.39
N VAL A 65 -7.59 3.70 0.66
CA VAL A 65 -8.86 3.02 0.91
C VAL A 65 -9.46 2.67 -0.44
N VAL A 66 -9.58 1.37 -0.70
CA VAL A 66 -10.04 0.83 -1.98
C VAL A 66 -11.23 -0.08 -1.78
N GLU A 67 -12.08 -0.18 -2.79
CA GLU A 67 -13.21 -1.09 -2.84
C GLU A 67 -13.03 -2.07 -4.00
N CYS A 68 -13.19 -3.37 -3.73
CA CYS A 68 -13.25 -4.34 -4.81
C CYS A 68 -14.58 -4.21 -5.57
N LYS A 69 -14.54 -4.01 -6.89
CA LYS A 69 -15.77 -3.87 -7.70
C LYS A 69 -16.63 -5.13 -7.74
N LYS A 70 -16.04 -6.31 -7.51
CA LYS A 70 -16.73 -7.60 -7.58
C LYS A 70 -17.51 -7.93 -6.31
N CYS A 71 -16.89 -7.76 -5.13
CA CYS A 71 -17.52 -8.10 -3.85
C CYS A 71 -17.97 -6.87 -3.04
N THR A 72 -17.72 -5.67 -3.55
CA THR A 72 -18.05 -4.36 -2.95
C THR A 72 -17.59 -4.23 -1.51
N ARG A 73 -16.51 -4.91 -1.14
CA ARG A 73 -15.90 -4.80 0.19
C ARG A 73 -14.74 -3.82 0.13
N PRO A 74 -14.71 -2.84 1.04
CA PRO A 74 -13.56 -1.97 1.18
C PRO A 74 -12.43 -2.67 1.92
N PHE A 75 -11.20 -2.27 1.61
CA PHE A 75 -10.00 -2.60 2.38
C PHE A 75 -8.97 -1.49 2.18
N THR A 76 -7.92 -1.48 2.99
CA THR A 76 -6.88 -0.44 2.92
C THR A 76 -5.56 -1.04 2.51
N ILE A 77 -4.95 -0.47 1.47
CA ILE A 77 -3.55 -0.70 1.11
C ILE A 77 -2.73 0.37 1.84
N ARG A 78 -2.02 -0.02 2.89
CA ARG A 78 -1.19 0.88 3.69
C ARG A 78 0.25 0.84 3.22
N CYS A 79 0.70 1.94 2.62
CA CYS A 79 2.09 2.16 2.23
C CYS A 79 2.83 2.90 3.34
N ILE A 80 3.79 2.24 3.99
CA ILE A 80 4.69 2.81 4.98
C ILE A 80 5.99 3.14 4.25
N ASN A 81 6.12 4.39 3.83
CA ASN A 81 7.32 4.89 3.15
C ASN A 81 8.35 5.30 4.20
N ARG A 82 9.51 4.65 4.21
CA ARG A 82 10.61 4.98 5.13
C ARG A 82 11.62 5.88 4.43
N TYR A 83 12.06 6.90 5.14
CA TYR A 83 13.02 7.89 4.65
C TYR A 83 14.24 7.96 5.57
N ALA A 84 15.40 8.17 4.98
CA ALA A 84 16.61 8.60 5.69
C ALA A 84 17.11 9.89 5.05
N ASP A 85 17.26 10.94 5.86
CA ASP A 85 17.75 12.25 5.43
C ASP A 85 17.00 12.79 4.19
N GLY A 86 15.67 12.67 4.22
CA GLY A 86 14.77 13.09 3.13
C GLY A 86 14.70 12.15 1.93
N GLN A 87 15.52 11.09 1.85
CA GLN A 87 15.50 10.12 0.74
C GLN A 87 14.72 8.87 1.10
N ARG A 88 13.80 8.45 0.22
CA ARG A 88 13.02 7.22 0.42
C ARG A 88 13.93 5.99 0.29
N ILE A 89 13.97 5.16 1.32
CA ILE A 89 14.76 3.92 1.36
C ILE A 89 13.96 2.76 0.81
N ASP A 90 12.73 2.60 1.28
CA ASP A 90 11.80 1.56 0.86
C ASP A 90 10.35 1.90 1.20
N THR A 91 9.43 1.15 0.60
CA THR A 91 8.01 1.19 0.91
C THR A 91 7.56 -0.18 1.38
N ARG A 92 7.10 -0.28 2.62
CA ARG A 92 6.44 -1.49 3.13
C ARG A 92 4.95 -1.38 2.87
N VAL A 93 4.34 -2.47 2.39
CA VAL A 93 2.89 -2.54 2.16
C VAL A 93 2.24 -3.51 3.11
N ASP A 94 1.33 -3.00 3.93
CA ASP A 94 0.43 -3.78 4.77
C ASP A 94 -1.00 -3.70 4.20
N ILE A 95 -1.80 -4.73 4.44
CA ILE A 95 -3.23 -4.73 4.09
C ILE A 95 -4.05 -4.64 5.38
N LEU A 96 -5.04 -3.76 5.42
CA LEU A 96 -6.05 -3.72 6.48
C LEU A 96 -7.42 -4.06 5.94
N ASP A 97 -8.20 -4.81 6.70
CA ASP A 97 -9.61 -5.08 6.36
C ASP A 97 -10.50 -3.85 6.59
N ASP A 98 -11.78 -3.99 6.26
CA ASP A 98 -12.85 -3.01 6.45
C ASP A 98 -13.07 -2.56 7.90
N THR A 99 -12.56 -3.33 8.88
CA THR A 99 -12.62 -2.98 10.31
C THR A 99 -11.34 -2.26 10.79
N GLY A 100 -10.36 -2.07 9.90
CA GLY A 100 -9.05 -1.53 10.22
C GLY A 100 -8.12 -2.54 10.90
N LYS A 101 -8.46 -3.84 10.90
CA LYS A 101 -7.57 -4.88 11.39
C LYS A 101 -6.50 -5.15 10.35
N ASN A 102 -5.23 -5.08 10.77
CA ASN A 102 -4.09 -5.39 9.92
C ASN A 102 -4.09 -6.90 9.60
N LEU A 103 -4.27 -7.25 8.33
CA LEU A 103 -4.23 -8.61 7.80
C LEU A 103 -2.79 -9.11 7.58
N GLY A 104 -1.81 -8.20 7.63
CA GLY A 104 -0.40 -8.51 7.60
C GLY A 104 0.36 -7.72 6.54
N TRP A 105 1.66 -8.01 6.49
CA TRP A 105 2.59 -7.50 5.49
C TRP A 105 2.41 -8.26 4.16
N LEU A 106 2.17 -7.53 3.07
CA LEU A 106 2.05 -8.08 1.73
C LEU A 106 3.41 -8.12 1.00
N GLY A 107 4.20 -7.06 1.12
CA GLY A 107 5.49 -6.97 0.43
C GLY A 107 6.09 -5.57 0.51
N SER A 108 7.19 -5.38 -0.19
CA SER A 108 7.87 -4.09 -0.29
C SER A 108 8.26 -3.75 -1.73
N TYR A 109 8.48 -2.46 -2.00
CA TYR A 109 9.01 -1.94 -3.27
C TYR A 109 9.75 -0.61 -3.09
#